data_AF-A0A6G1X5B0-F1
#
_entry.id   AF-A0A6G1X5B0-F1
#
_cell.length_a   1.000
_cell.length_b   1.000
_cell.length_c   1.000
_cell.angle_alpha   90.00
_cell.angle_beta   90.00
_cell.angle_gamma   90.00
#
_symmetry.space_group_name_H-M   'P 1'
#
loop_
_entity.id
_entity.type
_entity.pdbx_description
1 polymer ?
#
loop_
_entity_poly.entity_id
_entity_poly.type
_entity_poly.pdbx_seq_one_letter_code
_entity_poly.pdbx_strand_id
1 'polypeptide(L)' 'MSTEKQKMLNGELYNPADSILIEERNQARRLTRLFNQSLETEENKRTELLKTLLGSTGENVFIDKMKN' A
#
# COMPACT_ATOMS: atom_id res chain seq x y z
N MET A 1 -16.60 -18.61 9.94
CA MET A 1 -16.13 -18.82 8.55
C MET A 1 -15.09 -17.74 8.27
N SER A 2 -13.93 -18.09 7.71
CA SER A 2 -12.87 -17.12 7.41
C SER A 2 -13.33 -16.13 6.33
N THR A 3 -12.97 -14.86 6.48
CA THR A 3 -13.14 -13.85 5.40
C THR A 3 -12.17 -14.13 4.26
N GLU A 4 -12.43 -13.59 3.07
CA GLU A 4 -11.50 -13.73 1.93
C GLU A 4 -10.13 -13.10 2.23
N LYS A 5 -10.11 -12.03 3.04
CA LYS A 5 -8.86 -11.45 3.56
C LYS A 5 -8.10 -12.41 4.48
N GLN A 6 -8.78 -13.10 5.39
CA GLN A 6 -8.11 -14.07 6.27
C GLN A 6 -7.54 -15.24 5.45
N LYS A 7 -8.28 -15.75 4.47
CA LYS A 7 -7.81 -16.80 3.54
C LYS A 7 -6.56 -16.36 2.79
N MET A 8 -6.57 -15.14 2.22
CA MET A 8 -5.41 -14.54 1.54
C MET A 8 -4.18 -14.51 2.46
N LEU A 9 -4.34 -14.05 3.70
CA LEU A 9 -3.23 -13.94 4.66
C LEU A 9 -2.73 -15.30 5.15
N ASN A 10 -3.59 -16.32 5.18
CA ASN A 10 -3.24 -17.69 5.53
C ASN A 10 -2.64 -18.49 4.36
N GLY A 11 -2.58 -17.92 3.15
CA GLY A 11 -2.12 -18.62 1.94
C GLY A 11 -3.13 -19.63 1.39
N GLU A 12 -4.40 -19.53 1.78
CA GLU A 12 -5.50 -20.35 1.26
C GLU A 12 -6.02 -19.80 -0.07
N LEU A 13 -6.75 -20.61 -0.85
CA LEU A 13 -7.49 -20.10 -2.00
C LEU A 13 -8.53 -19.07 -1.55
N TYR A 14 -8.50 -17.89 -2.15
CA TYR A 14 -9.38 -16.77 -1.83
C TYR A 14 -9.90 -16.12 -3.12
N ASN A 15 -11.01 -15.38 -3.03
CA ASN A 15 -11.56 -14.59 -4.13
C ASN A 15 -10.95 -13.18 -4.13
N PRO A 16 -10.06 -12.84 -5.08
CA PRO A 16 -9.47 -11.50 -5.15
C PRO A 16 -10.45 -10.41 -5.58
N ALA A 17 -11.66 -10.76 -6.01
CA ALA A 17 -12.75 -9.82 -6.32
C ALA A 17 -13.68 -9.54 -5.12
N ASP A 18 -13.35 -10.05 -3.93
CA ASP A 18 -14.01 -9.65 -2.68
C ASP A 18 -13.96 -8.13 -2.47
N SER A 19 -15.05 -7.55 -1.97
CA SER A 19 -15.21 -6.10 -1.87
C SER A 19 -14.18 -5.45 -0.94
N ILE A 20 -13.84 -6.10 0.18
CA ILE A 20 -12.83 -5.59 1.14
C ILE A 20 -11.46 -5.59 0.48
N LEU A 21 -11.11 -6.67 -0.24
CA LEU A 21 -9.84 -6.75 -0.95
C LEU A 21 -9.73 -5.77 -2.12
N ILE A 22 -10.84 -5.43 -2.77
CA ILE A 22 -10.89 -4.38 -3.80
C ILE A 22 -10.66 -3.01 -3.17
N GLU A 23 -11.36 -2.70 -2.08
CA GLU A 23 -11.25 -1.43 -1.36
C GLU A 23 -9.81 -1.18 -0.89
N GLU A 24 -9.21 -2.16 -0.20
CA GLU A 24 -7.83 -2.06 0.31
C GLU A 24 -6.81 -1.90 -0.83
N ARG A 25 -7.02 -2.60 -1.95
CA ARG A 25 -6.16 -2.45 -3.14
C ARG A 25 -6.29 -1.07 -3.77
N ASN A 26 -7.49 -0.51 -3.80
CA ASN A 26 -7.73 0.83 -4.32
C ASN A 26 -7.08 1.89 -3.41
N GLN A 27 -7.15 1.71 -2.09
CA GLN A 27 -6.43 2.56 -1.13
C GLN A 27 -4.91 2.49 -1.35
N ALA A 28 -4.34 1.29 -1.46
CA ALA A 28 -2.92 1.10 -1.73
C ALA A 28 -2.50 1.80 -3.04
N ARG A 29 -3.25 1.60 -4.14
CA ARG A 29 -3.00 2.27 -5.43
C ARG A 29 -3.08 3.80 -5.33
N ARG A 30 -4.03 4.33 -4.55
CA ARG A 30 -4.13 5.78 -4.31
C ARG A 30 -2.88 6.30 -3.62
N LEU A 31 -2.41 5.64 -2.56
CA LEU A 31 -1.18 6.01 -1.84
C LEU A 31 0.05 5.92 -2.75
N THR A 32 0.19 4.83 -3.51
CA THR A 32 1.26 4.68 -4.51
C THR A 32 1.25 5.82 -5.53
N ARG A 33 0.07 6.20 -6.03
CA ARG A 33 -0.04 7.32 -6.98
C ARG A 33 0.36 8.65 -6.36
N LEU A 34 -0.11 8.95 -5.14
CA LEU A 34 0.29 10.16 -4.42
C LEU A 34 1.80 10.21 -4.17
N PHE A 35 2.40 9.07 -3.84
CA PHE A 35 3.84 8.94 -3.66
C PHE A 35 4.59 9.19 -4.97
N ASN A 36 4.20 8.54 -6.07
CA ASN A 36 4.84 8.70 -7.37
C ASN A 36 4.69 10.13 -7.94
N GLN A 37 3.63 10.85 -7.55
CA GLN A 37 3.38 12.24 -7.96
C GLN A 37 4.07 13.27 -7.05
N SER A 38 4.69 12.86 -5.95
CA SER A 38 5.41 13.78 -5.06
C SER A 38 6.72 14.28 -5.67
N LEU A 39 7.14 15.46 -5.23
CA LEU A 39 8.45 16.01 -5.57
C LEU A 39 9.55 15.35 -4.73
N GLU A 40 10.76 15.32 -5.26
CA GLU A 40 11.96 14.90 -4.55
C GLU A 40 12.23 15.74 -3.29
N THR A 41 11.79 16.99 -3.26
CA THR A 41 11.91 17.90 -2.11
C THR A 41 10.84 17.69 -1.03
N GLU A 42 9.83 16.84 -1.27
CA GLU A 42 8.73 16.57 -0.33
C GLU A 42 9.05 15.38 0.61
N GLU A 43 10.24 15.33 1.21
CA GLU A 43 10.74 14.18 1.99
C GLU A 43 9.79 13.72 3.12
N ASN A 44 9.25 14.65 3.91
CA ASN A 44 8.33 14.34 5.01
C ASN A 44 7.05 13.67 4.51
N LYS A 45 6.45 14.21 3.45
CA LYS A 45 5.25 13.66 2.81
C LYS A 45 5.51 12.31 2.18
N ARG A 46 6.67 12.13 1.52
CA ARG A 46 7.09 10.83 0.98
C ARG A 46 7.22 9.79 2.08
N THR A 47 7.84 10.16 3.19
CA THR A 47 7.99 9.29 4.36
C THR A 47 6.63 8.90 4.94
N GLU A 48 5.72 9.86 5.13
CA GLU A 48 4.36 9.60 5.62
C GLU A 48 3.61 8.63 4.70
N LEU A 49 3.59 8.90 3.39
CA LEU A 49 2.94 8.05 2.40
C LEU A 49 3.49 6.61 2.42
N LEU A 50 4.81 6.44 2.55
CA LEU A 50 5.43 5.11 2.64
C LEU A 50 5.07 4.38 3.93
N LYS A 51 5.10 5.08 5.07
CA LYS A 51 4.73 4.49 6.36
C LYS A 51 3.26 4.05 6.37
N THR A 52 2.37 4.85 5.78
CA THR A 52 0.97 4.46 5.61
C THR A 52 0.80 3.29 4.65
N LEU A 53 1.50 3.29 3.50
CA LEU A 53 1.36 2.26 2.47
C LEU A 53 1.86 0.88 2.93
N LEU A 54 2.99 0.82 3.64
CA LEU A 54 3.64 -0.43 4.02
C LEU A 54 3.11 -1.01 5.35
N GLY A 55 2.35 -0.23 6.11
CA GLY A 55 1.78 -0.61 7.41
C GLY A 55 2.79 -0.61 8.57
N SER A 56 4.02 -1.08 8.34
CA SER A 56 5.12 -0.97 9.29
C SER A 56 6.46 -0.74 8.59
N THR A 57 7.31 0.10 9.17
CA THR A 57 8.65 0.40 8.67
C THR A 57 9.62 0.57 9.85
N GLY A 58 10.92 0.60 9.56
CA GLY A 58 11.90 1.15 10.49
C GLY A 58 11.77 2.67 10.64
N GLU A 59 12.68 3.26 11.40
CA GLU A 59 12.79 4.72 11.57
C GLU A 59 12.93 5.41 10.21
N ASN A 60 13.92 4.94 9.44
CA ASN A 60 14.25 5.42 8.10
C ASN A 60 13.62 4.52 7.03
N VAL A 61 12.95 5.13 6.05
CA VAL A 61 12.38 4.44 4.90
C VAL A 61 12.56 5.31 3.65
N PHE A 62 13.09 4.71 2.59
CA PHE A 62 13.30 5.38 1.33
C PHE A 62 12.98 4.43 0.17
N ILE A 63 12.22 4.92 -0.79
CA ILE A 63 11.95 4.25 -2.06
C ILE A 63 12.10 5.33 -3.15
N ASP A 64 12.73 4.99 -4.26
CA ASP A 64 12.76 5.89 -5.41
C ASP A 64 11.42 5.83 -6.16
N LYS A 65 10.91 6.98 -6.61
CA LYS A 65 9.61 7.02 -7.29
C LYS A 65 9.75 6.36 -8.67
N MET A 66 8.71 5.66 -9.10
CA MET A 66 8.72 5.07 -10.45
C MET A 66 8.71 6.20 -11.48
N LYS A 67 9.58 6.11 -12.50
CA LYS A 67 9.52 7.00 -13.65
C LYS A 67 8.27 6.61 -14.46
N ASN A 68 7.43 7.61 -14.76
CA ASN A 68 6.37 7.46 -15.77
C ASN A 68 6.98 7.44 -17.17
#